data_AF-A0AAV4G590-F1
#
_entry.id   AF-A0AAV4G590-F1
#
_cell.length_a   1.000
_cell.length_b   1.000
_cell.length_c   1.000
_cell.angle_alpha   90.00
_cell.angle_beta   90.00
_cell.angle_gamma   90.00
#
_symmetry.space_group_name_H-M   'P 1'
#
loop_
_entity.id
_entity.type
_entity.pdbx_description
1 polymer ?
#
loop_
_entity_poly.entity_id
_entity_poly.type
_entity_poly.pdbx_seq_one_letter_code
_entity_poly.pdbx_strand_id
1 'polypeptide(L)'
;MAEIVVVAVAVLLVAVGVLLVAVEVLLVAVAVGEVVIVPVPVAAPLVVLVHVVAVAVVVVVVVAIQETLKDVDYQICPLCMRVRANSTALSVSGYVFCYLCINEHVKKEKCCPITGYPATSEHLVKIYEQDL
;
A
#
# COMPACT_ATOMS: atom_id res chain seq x y z
N MET A 1 -38.87 -2.54 -16.05
CA MET A 1 -38.22 -1.64 -17.04
C MET A 1 -37.06 -0.85 -16.43
N ALA A 2 -37.20 -0.28 -15.22
CA ALA A 2 -36.12 0.51 -14.58
C ALA A 2 -34.82 -0.28 -14.27
N GLU A 3 -34.91 -1.51 -13.76
CA GLU A 3 -33.70 -2.28 -13.39
C GLU A 3 -32.82 -2.66 -14.58
N ILE A 4 -33.43 -2.96 -15.73
CA ILE A 4 -32.71 -3.32 -16.96
C ILE A 4 -31.94 -2.10 -17.49
N VAL A 5 -32.50 -0.90 -17.38
CA VAL A 5 -31.84 0.35 -17.80
C VAL A 5 -30.64 0.66 -16.90
N VAL A 6 -30.75 0.44 -15.59
CA VAL A 6 -29.64 0.67 -14.64
C VAL A 6 -28.48 -0.28 -14.91
N VAL A 7 -28.77 -1.57 -15.13
CA VAL A 7 -27.74 -2.57 -15.46
C VAL A 7 -27.08 -2.25 -16.81
N ALA A 8 -27.87 -1.85 -17.82
CA ALA A 8 -27.33 -1.47 -19.12
C ALA A 8 -26.42 -0.23 -19.05
N VAL A 9 -26.80 0.79 -18.29
CA VAL A 9 -25.99 2.01 -18.08
C VAL A 9 -24.71 1.68 -17.31
N ALA A 10 -24.77 0.84 -16.28
CA ALA A 10 -23.59 0.41 -15.53
C ALA A 10 -22.62 -0.39 -16.41
N VAL A 11 -23.12 -1.34 -17.20
CA VAL A 11 -22.30 -2.12 -18.14
C VAL A 11 -21.67 -1.22 -19.21
N LEU A 12 -22.41 -0.23 -19.70
CA LEU A 12 -21.91 0.73 -20.69
C LEU A 12 -20.81 1.63 -20.09
N LEU A 13 -20.99 2.12 -18.86
CA LEU A 13 -19.98 2.93 -18.16
C LEU A 13 -18.71 2.14 -17.88
N VAL A 14 -18.84 0.87 -17.47
CA VAL A 14 -17.69 -0.02 -17.27
C VAL A 14 -16.98 -0.29 -18.60
N ALA A 15 -17.72 -0.57 -19.68
CA ALA A 15 -17.14 -0.78 -21.01
C ALA A 15 -16.42 0.46 -21.56
N VAL A 16 -17.00 1.65 -21.37
CA VAL A 16 -16.39 2.93 -21.76
C VAL A 16 -15.13 3.21 -20.93
N GLY A 17 -15.16 2.92 -19.63
CA GLY A 17 -13.99 3.03 -18.75
C GLY A 17 -12.84 2.10 -19.18
N VAL A 18 -13.15 0.83 -19.45
CA VAL A 18 -12.17 -0.16 -19.94
C VAL A 18 -11.59 0.27 -21.29
N LEU A 19 -12.41 0.83 -22.19
CA LEU A 19 -11.97 1.32 -23.49
C LEU A 19 -11.07 2.56 -23.37
N LEU A 20 -11.37 3.50 -22.48
CA LEU A 20 -10.51 4.66 -22.23
C LEU A 20 -9.14 4.26 -21.69
N VAL A 21 -9.11 3.32 -20.74
CA VAL A 21 -7.84 2.80 -20.18
C VAL A 21 -7.04 2.06 -21.26
N ALA A 22 -7.71 1.28 -22.11
CA ALA A 22 -7.06 0.62 -23.24
C ALA A 22 -6.50 1.62 -24.26
N VAL A 23 -7.21 2.72 -24.53
CA VAL A 23 -6.75 3.81 -25.42
C VAL A 23 -5.54 4.53 -24.82
N GLU A 24 -5.54 4.82 -23.51
CA GLU A 24 -4.40 5.41 -22.81
C GLU A 24 -3.17 4.49 -22.84
N VAL A 25 -3.34 3.20 -22.52
CA VAL A 25 -2.25 2.22 -22.55
C VAL A 25 -1.71 2.04 -23.97
N LEU A 26 -2.57 2.06 -24.99
CA LEU A 26 -2.17 2.00 -26.40
C LEU A 26 -1.42 3.27 -26.82
N LEU A 27 -1.87 4.45 -26.38
CA LEU A 27 -1.19 5.73 -26.65
C LEU A 27 0.19 5.77 -26.00
N VAL A 28 0.30 5.26 -24.77
CA VAL A 28 1.57 5.12 -24.04
C VAL A 28 2.47 4.09 -24.73
N ALA A 29 1.92 2.96 -25.21
CA ALA A 29 2.69 1.96 -25.94
C ALA A 29 3.21 2.48 -27.29
N VAL A 30 2.43 3.30 -28.00
CA VAL A 30 2.88 4.02 -29.22
C VAL A 30 3.96 5.05 -28.88
N ALA A 31 3.93 5.66 -27.69
CA ALA A 31 4.90 6.66 -27.26
C ALA A 31 6.32 6.10 -26.98
N VAL A 32 6.50 4.77 -26.88
CA VAL A 32 7.81 4.15 -26.56
C VAL A 32 8.57 3.59 -27.77
N GLY A 33 8.18 3.88 -29.02
CA GLY A 33 8.80 3.27 -30.21
C GLY A 33 8.99 4.19 -31.42
N GLU A 34 9.98 5.09 -31.33
CA GLU A 34 10.64 5.95 -32.34
C GLU A 34 9.79 6.92 -33.20
N VAL A 35 10.05 8.24 -33.05
CA VAL A 35 10.59 9.16 -34.09
C VAL A 35 10.18 10.63 -33.87
N VAL A 36 11.22 11.47 -33.69
CA VAL A 36 11.37 12.90 -34.00
C VAL A 36 10.76 13.97 -33.08
N ILE A 37 11.69 14.81 -32.63
CA ILE A 37 11.60 15.98 -31.76
C ILE A 37 11.06 17.17 -32.58
N VAL A 38 9.93 17.75 -32.19
CA VAL A 38 9.54 19.13 -32.55
C VAL A 38 9.08 19.84 -31.27
N PRO A 39 9.65 21.00 -30.90
CA PRO A 39 9.27 21.69 -29.67
C PRO A 39 7.99 22.51 -29.92
N VAL A 40 6.86 22.08 -29.35
CA VAL A 40 5.63 22.90 -29.32
C VAL A 40 5.50 23.54 -27.93
N PRO A 41 5.35 24.87 -27.82
CA PRO A 41 5.16 25.54 -26.54
C PRO A 41 3.70 25.40 -26.13
N VAL A 42 3.37 24.34 -25.40
CA VAL A 42 2.00 24.10 -24.95
C VAL A 42 1.74 24.90 -23.68
N ALA A 43 0.79 25.83 -23.78
CA ALA A 43 0.37 26.74 -22.74
C ALA A 43 0.19 26.05 -21.38
N ALA A 44 0.75 26.68 -20.35
CA ALA A 44 0.81 26.22 -18.96
C ALA A 44 -0.51 25.73 -18.30
N PRO A 45 -1.75 26.17 -18.65
CA PRO A 45 -2.93 25.72 -17.89
C PRO A 45 -3.31 24.25 -18.12
N LEU A 46 -3.04 23.67 -19.29
CA LEU A 46 -3.41 22.28 -19.58
C LEU A 46 -2.48 21.29 -18.87
N VAL A 47 -1.19 21.61 -18.78
CA VAL A 47 -0.22 20.78 -18.03
C VAL A 47 -0.55 20.77 -16.54
N VAL A 48 -0.94 21.93 -15.98
CA VAL A 48 -1.38 22.04 -14.58
C VAL A 48 -2.67 21.24 -14.37
N LEU A 49 -3.64 21.33 -15.28
CA LEU A 49 -4.87 20.56 -15.20
C LEU A 49 -4.60 19.04 -15.24
N VAL A 50 -3.74 18.58 -16.16
CA VAL A 50 -3.33 17.17 -16.26
C VAL A 50 -2.62 16.71 -14.99
N HIS A 51 -1.71 17.51 -14.43
CA HIS A 51 -1.04 17.18 -13.17
C HIS A 51 -2.01 17.13 -11.99
N VAL A 52 -2.92 18.10 -11.88
CA VAL A 52 -3.91 18.16 -10.79
C VAL A 52 -4.86 16.97 -10.87
N VAL A 53 -5.34 16.62 -12.07
CA VAL A 53 -6.20 15.44 -12.27
C VAL A 53 -5.44 14.15 -11.99
N ALA A 54 -4.21 14.02 -12.47
CA ALA A 54 -3.37 12.85 -12.18
C ALA A 54 -3.11 12.70 -10.67
N VAL A 55 -2.75 13.77 -9.97
CA VAL A 55 -2.56 13.76 -8.51
C VAL A 55 -3.86 13.42 -7.79
N ALA A 56 -5.00 13.99 -8.20
CA ALA A 56 -6.30 13.67 -7.61
C ALA A 56 -6.69 12.20 -7.81
N VAL A 57 -6.48 11.64 -9.00
CA VAL A 57 -6.72 10.22 -9.28
C VAL A 57 -5.80 9.34 -8.44
N VAL A 58 -4.50 9.66 -8.37
CA VAL A 58 -3.55 8.93 -7.52
C VAL A 58 -3.98 8.98 -6.06
N VAL A 59 -4.38 10.14 -5.54
CA VAL A 59 -4.86 10.29 -4.15
C VAL A 59 -6.11 9.45 -3.92
N VAL A 60 -7.10 9.50 -4.82
CA VAL A 60 -8.33 8.70 -4.71
C VAL A 60 -8.03 7.20 -4.73
N VAL A 61 -7.15 6.77 -5.64
CA VAL A 61 -6.72 5.36 -5.73
C VAL A 61 -5.98 4.93 -4.46
N VAL A 62 -5.04 5.72 -3.96
CA VAL A 62 -4.28 5.41 -2.74
C VAL A 62 -5.20 5.37 -1.51
N VAL A 63 -6.14 6.31 -1.38
CA VAL A 63 -7.11 6.33 -0.29
C VAL A 63 -8.02 5.10 -0.36
N ALA A 64 -8.54 4.75 -1.54
CA ALA A 64 -9.36 3.55 -1.72
C ALA A 64 -8.58 2.27 -1.37
N ILE A 65 -7.31 2.18 -1.75
CA ILE A 65 -6.43 1.05 -1.37
C ILE A 65 -6.22 1.01 0.14
N GLN A 66 -6.00 2.15 0.79
CA GLN A 66 -5.75 2.23 2.23
C GLN A 66 -6.94 1.71 3.07
N GLU A 67 -8.17 1.92 2.62
CA GLU A 67 -9.37 1.40 3.30
C GLU A 67 -9.44 -0.14 3.25
N THR A 68 -8.97 -0.74 2.16
CA THR A 68 -8.95 -2.21 2.01
C THR A 68 -7.86 -2.90 2.83
N LEU A 69 -6.77 -2.20 3.18
CA LEU A 69 -5.65 -2.76 3.95
C LEU A 69 -5.77 -2.55 5.47
N LYS A 70 -6.81 -1.83 5.91
CA LYS A 70 -6.95 -1.40 7.31
C LYS A 70 -7.28 -2.54 8.29
N ASP A 71 -7.72 -3.69 7.80
CA ASP A 71 -8.23 -4.81 8.62
C ASP A 71 -7.20 -5.92 8.90
N VAL A 72 -5.92 -5.73 8.55
CA VAL A 72 -4.90 -6.66 9.07
C VAL A 72 -4.75 -6.38 10.56
N ASP A 73 -5.17 -7.31 11.42
CA ASP A 73 -5.03 -7.18 12.88
C ASP A 73 -3.54 -7.23 13.27
N TYR A 74 -2.86 -6.10 13.06
CA TYR A 74 -1.44 -5.93 13.29
C TYR A 74 -1.13 -5.90 14.78
N GLN A 75 -2.12 -5.98 15.67
CA GLN A 75 -1.96 -5.87 17.12
C GLN A 75 -1.80 -7.21 17.83
N ILE A 76 -1.87 -8.33 17.11
CA ILE A 76 -1.69 -9.67 17.70
C ILE A 76 -0.21 -10.07 17.75
N CYS A 77 0.23 -10.61 18.88
CA CYS A 77 1.56 -11.17 19.04
C CYS A 77 1.65 -12.56 18.39
N PRO A 78 2.56 -12.82 17.45
CA PRO A 78 2.66 -14.13 16.79
C PRO A 78 3.22 -15.24 17.69
N LEU A 79 3.76 -14.91 18.88
CA LEU A 79 4.23 -15.91 19.85
C LEU A 79 3.14 -16.39 20.79
N CYS A 80 2.26 -15.49 21.25
CA CYS A 80 1.23 -15.82 22.24
C CYS A 80 -0.20 -15.70 21.73
N MET A 81 -0.39 -15.28 20.48
CA MET A 81 -1.68 -15.12 19.80
C MET A 81 -2.70 -14.27 20.59
N ARG A 82 -2.19 -13.31 21.35
CA ARG A 82 -2.97 -12.32 22.12
C ARG A 82 -2.62 -10.91 21.66
N VAL A 83 -3.47 -9.93 21.98
CA VAL A 83 -3.17 -8.51 21.80
C VAL A 83 -1.82 -8.19 22.45
N ARG A 84 -0.96 -7.48 21.72
CA ARG A 84 0.40 -7.16 22.15
C ARG A 84 0.38 -6.28 23.39
N ALA A 85 1.01 -6.75 24.45
CA ALA A 85 1.32 -5.95 25.62
C ALA A 85 2.78 -5.50 25.55
N ASN A 86 3.01 -4.19 25.70
CA ASN A 86 4.34 -3.57 25.55
C ASN A 86 5.00 -3.97 24.22
N SER A 87 4.40 -3.52 23.12
CA SER A 87 4.86 -3.79 21.76
C SER A 87 6.37 -3.56 21.63
N THR A 88 7.09 -4.58 21.17
CA THR A 88 8.55 -4.57 21.05
C THR A 88 8.93 -5.10 19.67
N ALA A 89 9.59 -4.26 18.88
CA ALA A 89 10.16 -4.64 17.61
C ALA A 89 11.48 -5.39 17.81
N LEU A 90 11.71 -6.38 16.96
CA LEU A 90 13.01 -6.99 16.81
C LEU A 90 13.74 -6.34 15.63
N SER A 91 14.77 -5.52 15.89
CA SER A 91 15.39 -4.67 14.87
C SER A 91 16.03 -5.44 13.71
N VAL A 92 16.49 -6.67 13.95
CA VAL A 92 17.11 -7.51 12.91
C VAL A 92 16.11 -8.05 11.88
N SER A 93 14.82 -8.09 12.17
CA SER A 93 13.80 -8.67 11.27
C SER A 93 12.56 -7.81 11.07
N GLY A 94 12.37 -6.76 11.86
CA GLY A 94 11.23 -5.85 11.77
C GLY A 94 9.91 -6.39 12.34
N TYR A 95 9.88 -7.63 12.85
CA TYR A 95 8.68 -8.20 13.48
C TYR A 95 8.45 -7.64 14.89
N VAL A 96 7.18 -7.49 15.28
CA VAL A 96 6.77 -6.89 16.55
C VAL A 96 6.01 -7.91 17.41
N PHE A 97 6.42 -8.04 18.67
CA PHE A 97 5.93 -9.01 19.64
C PHE A 97 5.59 -8.33 20.98
N CYS A 98 5.03 -9.07 21.93
CA CYS A 98 5.03 -8.63 23.33
C CYS A 98 6.46 -8.66 23.87
N TYR A 99 6.86 -7.64 24.65
CA TYR A 99 8.19 -7.57 25.28
C TYR A 99 8.58 -8.86 26.02
N LEU A 100 7.70 -9.40 26.86
CA LEU A 100 7.99 -10.60 27.65
C LEU A 100 8.23 -11.82 26.75
N CYS A 101 7.37 -12.02 25.73
CA CYS A 101 7.46 -13.16 24.83
C CYS A 101 8.77 -13.16 24.04
N ILE A 102 9.11 -12.03 23.41
CA ILE A 102 10.32 -11.99 22.58
C ILE A 102 11.59 -11.98 23.42
N ASN A 103 11.60 -11.32 24.57
CA ASN A 103 12.75 -11.29 25.47
C ASN A 103 13.09 -12.68 26.02
N GLU A 104 12.08 -13.49 26.36
CA GLU A 104 12.29 -14.87 26.78
C GLU A 104 12.85 -15.73 25.64
N HIS A 105 12.27 -15.61 24.44
CA HIS A 105 12.69 -16.37 23.27
C HIS A 105 14.14 -16.05 22.85
N VAL A 106 14.51 -14.78 22.69
CA VAL A 106 15.89 -14.41 22.29
C VAL A 106 16.93 -14.70 23.38
N LYS A 107 16.52 -14.76 24.65
CA LYS A 107 17.41 -15.20 25.74
C LYS A 107 17.73 -16.69 25.65
N LYS A 108 16.75 -17.50 25.26
CA LYS A 108 16.86 -18.96 25.17
C LYS A 108 17.43 -19.44 23.84
N GLU A 109 16.85 -19.02 22.72
CA GLU A 109 17.11 -19.55 21.37
C GLU A 109 18.09 -18.67 20.57
N LYS A 110 18.35 -17.43 21.01
CA LYS A 110 19.28 -16.47 20.37
C LYS A 110 18.98 -16.17 18.89
N CYS A 111 17.71 -16.27 18.49
CA CYS A 111 17.26 -16.03 17.13
C CYS A 111 15.86 -15.41 17.06
N CYS A 112 15.46 -14.95 15.87
CA CYS A 112 14.11 -14.52 15.57
C CYS A 112 13.20 -15.74 15.37
N PRO A 113 12.02 -15.82 16.02
CA PRO A 113 11.12 -16.97 15.91
C PRO A 113 10.46 -17.12 14.53
N ILE A 114 10.47 -16.07 13.70
CA ILE A 114 9.83 -16.08 12.38
C ILE A 114 10.84 -16.32 11.26
N THR A 115 11.97 -15.61 11.28
CA THR A 115 12.97 -15.68 10.19
C THR A 115 14.19 -16.53 10.52
N GLY A 116 14.42 -16.87 11.79
CA GLY A 116 15.62 -17.57 12.25
C GLY A 116 16.89 -16.70 12.33
N TYR A 117 16.81 -15.40 12.03
CA TYR A 117 17.97 -14.52 12.09
C TYR A 117 18.55 -14.42 13.50
N PRO A 118 19.89 -14.39 13.66
CA PRO A 118 20.52 -14.31 14.97
C PRO A 118 20.09 -13.03 15.69
N ALA A 119 19.63 -13.18 16.93
CA ALA A 119 19.04 -12.10 17.68
C ALA A 119 19.36 -12.19 19.18
N THR A 120 19.66 -11.05 19.79
CA THR A 120 19.92 -10.92 21.23
C THR A 120 18.99 -9.87 21.84
N SER A 121 19.07 -9.69 23.15
CA SER A 121 18.30 -8.67 23.86
C SER A 121 18.62 -7.23 23.43
N GLU A 122 19.78 -7.00 22.83
CA GLU A 122 20.21 -5.69 22.32
C GLU A 122 19.42 -5.27 21.07
N HIS A 123 18.86 -6.24 20.34
CA HIS A 123 18.04 -5.99 19.16
C HIS A 123 16.57 -5.72 19.50
N LEU A 124 16.21 -5.67 20.79
CA LEU A 124 14.84 -5.40 21.24
C LEU A 124 14.62 -3.90 21.36
N VAL A 125 13.67 -3.37 20.59
CA VAL A 125 13.27 -1.97 20.61
C VAL A 125 11.84 -1.87 21.09
N LYS A 126 11.61 -1.34 22.30
CA LYS A 126 10.26 -1.08 22.81
C LYS A 126 9.62 0.06 22.03
N ILE A 127 8.41 -0.17 21.54
CA ILE A 127 7.59 0.83 20.88
C ILE A 127 6.67 1.42 21.94
N TYR A 128 6.71 2.74 22.09
CA TYR A 128 5.77 3.49 22.92
C TYR A 128 4.79 4.17 21.98
N GLU A 129 3.54 3.73 21.99
CA GLU A 129 2.47 4.41 21.25
C GLU A 129 2.22 5.75 21.96
N GLN A 130 2.27 6.85 21.21
CA GLN A 130 1.89 8.15 21.70
C GLN A 130 0.37 8.24 21.60
N ASP A 131 -0.32 7.97 22.71
CA ASP A 131 -1.73 8.32 22.86
C ASP A 131 -1.80 9.86 22.96
N LEU A 132 -1.99 10.53 21.82
CA LEU A 132 -2.24 11.97 21.73
C LEU A 132 -3.71 12.24 21.40
#